data_AF-A0A2W6P7X7-F1
#
_entry.id   AF-A0A2W6P7X7-F1
#
_cell.length_a   1.000
_cell.length_b   1.000
_cell.length_c   1.000
_cell.angle_alpha   90.00
_cell.angle_beta   90.00
_cell.angle_gamma   90.00
#
_symmetry.space_group_name_H-M   'P 1'
#
loop_
_entity.id
_entity.type
_entity.pdbx_description
1 polymer ?
#
loop_
_entity_poly.entity_id
_entity_poly.type
_entity_poly.pdbx_seq_one_letter_code
_entity_poly.pdbx_strand_id
1 'polypeptide(L)'
;MRIVIEVKRDAVGEVVLNNLYSQTQLQVSFGINMVALHHGQPKIMNLKDIIAAFVRHRREVVTRRTIFELRKARDRAHILEALAVALANIDPIIELIRHAPTPAEAKTALVANPWQLGNVAAMLERAGDDAARPEWLEPEFGVRDGLYYLTEQQAQAILDLRLQKLTGLEHEKLLDEYKELLDQIAELLRILGSADRLMEVIREELELVREQFGDKRRTEITANSADINLEDLITQEDVVVTLSHQGYVKYQPLSEYEAQRRGGKGKSAARIKEEDFIDRLLVANTHDHILCFSSRGRVYSMKVYQLPEATRGARGRPIVNLLPLEQDERITAILPVTEFEEGVKVFMATANGTVKKTVLTEFNRLRTAGKVAIKLVEGDELIGVDLTSGEDEVMLFSAEGKVVRFKESSVRAMGCNTTGVRGIRLGEGDKVVSLIVPRGDGAILTATQNGYGKRTAVAEYPTKSRATKGVISIKVTERNGLVVGAVQVDDCDQIMMITDAGTLVRTRVSEISIVGRNTQGVILIRTAEDENVVGLQRVAEPVDEEDLDTIDGSAAEGDDEIAPEVDVDDEPEEE
;
A
#
# COMPACT_ATOMS: atom_id res chain seq x y z
N MET A 1 -35.55 15.78 3.75
CA MET A 1 -35.66 15.61 5.22
C MET A 1 -34.44 16.27 5.85
N ARG A 2 -34.61 17.13 6.85
CA ARG A 2 -33.51 17.79 7.56
C ARG A 2 -33.61 17.45 9.05
N ILE A 3 -32.54 16.91 9.63
CA ILE A 3 -32.45 16.55 11.04
C ILE A 3 -31.39 17.44 11.67
N VAL A 4 -31.66 17.99 12.85
CA VAL A 4 -30.74 18.83 13.61
C VAL A 4 -30.47 18.15 14.96
N ILE A 5 -29.19 17.96 15.29
CA ILE A 5 -28.73 17.41 16.58
C ILE A 5 -27.84 18.46 17.22
N GLU A 6 -28.24 18.98 18.37
CA GLU A 6 -27.43 19.95 19.13
C GLU A 6 -26.34 19.21 19.91
N VAL A 7 -25.09 19.62 19.72
CA VAL A 7 -23.93 19.04 20.40
C VAL A 7 -23.78 19.68 21.77
N LYS A 8 -23.44 18.88 22.79
CA LYS A 8 -23.19 19.37 24.15
C LYS A 8 -22.05 20.40 24.16
N ARG A 9 -22.20 21.45 24.96
CA ARG A 9 -21.15 22.45 25.20
C ARG A 9 -19.88 21.75 25.74
N ASP A 10 -18.74 21.96 25.08
CA ASP A 10 -17.42 21.38 25.39
C ASP A 10 -17.17 19.93 24.88
N ALA A 11 -17.93 19.45 23.89
CA ALA A 11 -17.69 18.16 23.23
C ALA A 11 -17.11 18.33 21.80
N VAL A 12 -16.17 17.47 21.43
CA VAL A 12 -15.62 17.40 20.06
C VAL A 12 -16.61 16.67 19.14
N GLY A 13 -17.22 17.39 18.21
CA GLY A 13 -18.28 16.87 17.34
C GLY A 13 -17.87 15.67 16.48
N GLU A 14 -16.63 15.61 16.02
CA GLU A 14 -16.11 14.51 15.19
C GLU A 14 -16.08 13.17 15.94
N VAL A 15 -15.64 13.19 17.21
CA VAL A 15 -15.62 11.99 18.06
C VAL A 15 -17.04 11.49 18.32
N VAL A 16 -17.99 12.42 18.54
CA VAL A 16 -19.41 12.06 18.69
C VAL A 16 -19.97 11.48 17.39
N LEU A 17 -19.64 12.06 16.24
CA LEU A 17 -20.09 11.58 14.93
C LEU A 17 -19.58 10.16 14.62
N ASN A 18 -18.31 9.89 14.90
CA ASN A 18 -17.73 8.56 14.70
C ASN A 18 -18.41 7.53 15.61
N ASN A 19 -18.64 7.86 16.88
CA ASN A 19 -19.39 6.99 17.78
C ASN A 19 -20.83 6.76 17.31
N LEU A 20 -21.50 7.78 16.76
CA LEU A 20 -22.82 7.64 16.18
C LEU A 20 -22.79 6.71 14.96
N TYR A 21 -21.82 6.83 14.07
CA TYR A 21 -21.68 5.89 12.96
C TYR A 21 -21.44 4.45 13.44
N SER A 22 -20.60 4.24 14.45
CA SER A 22 -20.33 2.89 14.97
C SER A 22 -21.51 2.24 15.70
N GLN A 23 -22.40 3.02 16.32
CA GLN A 23 -23.45 2.48 17.20
C GLN A 23 -24.87 2.61 16.62
N THR A 24 -25.11 3.56 15.72
CA THR A 24 -26.45 3.83 15.17
C THR A 24 -26.64 3.22 13.79
N GLN A 25 -27.89 3.15 13.34
CA GLN A 25 -28.26 2.64 12.02
C GLN A 25 -27.92 3.61 10.86
N LEU A 26 -27.18 4.69 11.13
CA LEU A 26 -26.66 5.57 10.07
C LEU A 26 -25.59 4.88 9.23
N GLN A 27 -24.86 3.92 9.81
CA GLN A 27 -23.96 3.02 9.09
C GLN A 27 -24.47 1.58 9.27
N VAL A 28 -24.79 0.90 8.18
CA VAL A 28 -25.34 -0.46 8.19
C VAL A 28 -24.69 -1.29 7.09
N SER A 29 -24.40 -2.56 7.40
CA SER A 29 -23.92 -3.50 6.40
C SER A 29 -25.09 -4.03 5.56
N PHE A 30 -24.85 -4.26 4.27
CA PHE A 30 -25.82 -4.84 3.38
C PHE A 30 -25.29 -6.18 2.84
N GLY A 31 -25.95 -7.27 3.21
CA GLY A 31 -25.56 -8.63 2.81
C GLY A 31 -25.92 -8.92 1.35
N ILE A 32 -25.02 -8.58 0.42
CA ILE A 32 -25.22 -8.83 -1.00
C ILE A 32 -25.07 -10.33 -1.29
N ASN A 33 -26.14 -10.96 -1.77
CA ASN A 33 -26.11 -12.36 -2.24
C ASN A 33 -26.88 -12.50 -3.57
N MET A 34 -26.17 -12.67 -4.67
CA MET A 34 -26.74 -12.77 -6.03
C MET A 34 -27.09 -14.22 -6.38
N VAL A 35 -28.23 -14.71 -5.89
CA VAL A 35 -28.77 -16.04 -6.21
C VAL A 35 -29.98 -15.90 -7.15
N ALA A 36 -29.95 -16.60 -8.28
CA ALA A 36 -31.02 -16.58 -9.28
C ALA A 36 -31.28 -17.99 -9.84
N LEU A 37 -32.37 -18.16 -10.60
CA LEU A 37 -32.66 -19.40 -11.31
C LEU A 37 -31.98 -19.42 -12.67
N HIS A 38 -31.18 -20.46 -12.93
CA HIS A 38 -30.63 -20.75 -14.25
C HIS A 38 -31.08 -22.14 -14.68
N HIS A 39 -31.88 -22.22 -15.75
CA HIS A 39 -32.54 -23.45 -16.19
C HIS A 39 -33.35 -24.15 -15.09
N GLY A 40 -34.11 -23.37 -14.31
CA GLY A 40 -34.99 -23.88 -13.25
C GLY A 40 -34.27 -24.29 -11.95
N GLN A 41 -32.95 -24.08 -11.85
CA GLN A 41 -32.17 -24.43 -10.65
C GLN A 41 -31.53 -23.18 -10.01
N PRO A 42 -31.50 -23.06 -8.66
CA PRO A 42 -30.82 -21.98 -7.97
C PRO A 42 -29.31 -22.02 -8.21
N LYS A 43 -28.73 -20.92 -8.70
CA LYS A 43 -27.29 -20.75 -8.89
C LYS A 43 -26.85 -19.35 -8.46
N ILE A 44 -25.64 -19.27 -7.93
CA ILE A 44 -24.95 -17.99 -7.72
C ILE A 44 -24.42 -17.55 -9.09
N MET A 45 -24.73 -16.33 -9.50
CA MET A 45 -24.32 -15.80 -10.80
C MET A 45 -23.59 -14.48 -10.61
N ASN A 46 -22.48 -14.30 -11.32
CA ASN A 46 -21.80 -13.02 -11.38
C ASN A 46 -22.46 -12.11 -12.43
N LEU A 47 -22.04 -10.84 -12.48
CA LEU A 47 -22.58 -9.86 -13.42
C LEU A 47 -22.38 -10.26 -14.90
N LYS A 48 -21.24 -10.89 -15.23
CA LYS A 48 -20.94 -11.34 -16.60
C LYS A 48 -21.91 -12.41 -17.06
N ASP A 49 -22.22 -13.38 -16.20
CA ASP A 49 -23.16 -14.47 -16.51
C ASP A 49 -24.58 -13.93 -16.72
N ILE A 50 -25.01 -12.97 -15.89
CA ILE A 50 -26.31 -12.29 -16.02
C ILE A 50 -26.40 -11.55 -17.35
N ILE A 51 -25.40 -10.73 -17.68
CA ILE A 51 -25.37 -9.97 -18.95
C ILE A 51 -25.35 -10.93 -20.13
N ALA A 52 -24.55 -12.00 -20.09
CA ALA A 52 -24.47 -12.99 -21.17
C ALA A 52 -25.81 -13.71 -21.37
N ALA A 53 -26.51 -14.07 -20.28
CA ALA A 53 -27.84 -14.66 -20.36
C ALA A 53 -28.87 -13.69 -20.96
N PHE A 54 -28.85 -12.42 -20.53
CA PHE A 54 -29.72 -11.38 -21.08
C PHE A 54 -29.48 -11.17 -22.59
N VAL A 55 -28.22 -11.06 -23.01
CA VAL A 55 -27.87 -10.89 -24.44
C VAL A 55 -28.33 -12.09 -25.27
N ARG A 56 -28.14 -13.33 -24.78
CA ARG A 56 -28.64 -14.54 -25.48
C ARG A 56 -30.15 -14.52 -25.61
N HIS A 57 -30.87 -14.21 -24.53
CA HIS A 57 -32.32 -14.09 -24.56
C HIS A 57 -32.77 -13.01 -25.54
N ARG A 58 -32.12 -11.83 -25.54
CA ARG A 58 -32.46 -10.75 -26.47
C ARG A 58 -32.24 -11.15 -27.93
N ARG A 59 -31.15 -11.84 -28.24
CA ARG A 59 -30.91 -12.40 -29.58
C ARG A 59 -32.05 -13.33 -30.00
N GLU A 60 -32.40 -14.30 -29.15
CA GLU A 60 -33.49 -15.24 -29.45
C GLU A 60 -34.82 -14.52 -29.71
N VAL A 61 -35.18 -13.56 -28.85
CA VAL A 61 -36.43 -12.78 -28.98
C VAL A 61 -36.44 -11.97 -30.27
N VAL A 62 -35.32 -11.29 -30.60
CA VAL A 62 -35.21 -10.50 -31.83
C VAL A 62 -35.29 -11.41 -33.05
N THR A 63 -34.56 -12.53 -33.09
CA THR A 63 -34.63 -13.50 -34.19
C THR A 63 -36.07 -14.01 -34.38
N ARG A 64 -36.76 -14.39 -33.31
CA ARG A 64 -38.14 -14.88 -33.39
C ARG A 64 -39.12 -13.82 -33.88
N ARG A 65 -38.95 -12.56 -33.44
CA ARG A 65 -39.74 -11.42 -33.93
C ARG A 65 -39.50 -11.20 -35.42
N THR A 66 -38.23 -11.18 -35.85
CA THR A 66 -37.85 -10.98 -37.27
C THR A 66 -38.39 -12.11 -38.16
N ILE A 67 -38.33 -13.37 -37.74
CA ILE A 67 -38.92 -14.50 -38.47
C ILE A 67 -40.45 -14.35 -38.59
N PHE A 68 -41.11 -13.94 -37.51
CA PHE A 68 -42.55 -13.73 -37.51
C PHE A 68 -42.96 -12.60 -38.48
N GLU A 69 -42.25 -11.47 -38.43
CA GLU A 69 -42.46 -10.34 -39.34
C GLU A 69 -42.18 -10.72 -40.80
N LEU A 70 -41.10 -11.46 -41.05
CA LEU A 70 -40.74 -11.94 -42.38
C LEU A 70 -41.82 -12.85 -42.97
N ARG A 71 -42.32 -13.81 -42.18
CA ARG A 71 -43.40 -14.70 -42.60
C ARG A 71 -44.66 -13.89 -42.96
N LYS A 72 -45.04 -12.94 -42.10
CA LYS A 72 -46.21 -12.09 -42.31
C LYS A 72 -46.04 -11.20 -43.56
N ALA A 73 -44.86 -10.64 -43.78
CA ALA A 73 -44.55 -9.83 -44.95
C ALA A 73 -44.59 -10.68 -46.24
N ARG A 74 -44.01 -11.89 -46.24
CA ARG A 74 -44.07 -12.84 -47.37
C ARG A 74 -45.49 -13.26 -47.72
N ASP A 75 -46.29 -13.64 -46.73
CA ASP A 75 -47.69 -14.03 -46.96
C ASP A 75 -48.51 -12.85 -47.55
N ARG A 76 -48.22 -11.61 -47.13
CA ARG A 76 -48.86 -10.40 -47.68
C ARG A 76 -48.37 -10.08 -49.10
N ALA A 77 -47.07 -10.15 -49.34
CA ALA A 77 -46.45 -9.92 -50.64
C ALA A 77 -46.96 -10.91 -51.69
N HIS A 78 -47.11 -12.19 -51.32
CA HIS A 78 -47.68 -13.25 -52.18
C HIS A 78 -49.09 -12.91 -52.68
N ILE A 79 -49.94 -12.33 -51.83
CA ILE A 79 -51.29 -11.91 -52.24
C ILE A 79 -51.23 -10.65 -53.09
N LEU A 80 -50.40 -9.67 -52.73
CA LEU A 80 -50.27 -8.41 -53.49
C LEU A 80 -49.68 -8.62 -54.88
N GLU A 81 -48.74 -9.54 -55.02
CA GLU A 81 -48.16 -9.92 -56.31
C GLU A 81 -49.25 -10.39 -57.28
N ALA A 82 -50.11 -11.31 -56.85
CA ALA A 82 -51.23 -11.76 -57.66
C ALA A 82 -52.24 -10.65 -57.98
N LEU A 83 -52.52 -9.75 -57.03
CA LEU A 83 -53.40 -8.61 -57.27
C LEU A 83 -52.80 -7.63 -58.29
N ALA A 84 -51.48 -7.41 -58.25
CA ALA A 84 -50.77 -6.55 -59.20
C ALA A 84 -50.73 -7.19 -60.61
N VAL A 85 -50.47 -8.50 -60.71
CA VAL A 85 -50.57 -9.26 -61.96
C VAL A 85 -52.00 -9.20 -62.52
N ALA A 86 -53.01 -9.34 -61.67
CA ALA A 86 -54.40 -9.27 -62.08
C ALA A 86 -54.77 -7.87 -62.63
N LEU A 87 -54.29 -6.81 -62.00
CA LEU A 87 -54.54 -5.45 -62.45
C LEU A 87 -53.83 -5.15 -63.78
N ALA A 88 -52.61 -5.68 -63.98
CA ALA A 88 -51.90 -5.57 -65.26
C ALA A 88 -52.60 -6.31 -66.41
N ASN A 89 -53.39 -7.35 -66.11
CA ASN A 89 -54.13 -8.16 -67.07
C ASN A 89 -55.65 -8.06 -66.87
N ILE A 90 -56.15 -6.86 -66.57
CA ILE A 90 -57.55 -6.69 -66.17
C ILE A 90 -58.56 -7.08 -67.26
N ASP A 91 -58.26 -6.78 -68.54
CA ASP A 91 -59.20 -7.04 -69.64
C ASP A 91 -59.43 -8.55 -69.86
N PRO A 92 -58.39 -9.41 -69.98
CA PRO A 92 -58.61 -10.85 -70.10
C PRO A 92 -59.25 -11.49 -68.85
N ILE A 93 -58.99 -10.95 -67.65
CA ILE A 93 -59.64 -11.41 -66.41
C ILE A 93 -61.14 -11.09 -66.43
N ILE A 94 -61.52 -9.87 -66.84
CA ILE A 94 -62.93 -9.48 -66.98
C ILE A 94 -63.63 -10.35 -68.02
N GLU A 95 -62.99 -10.62 -69.16
CA GLU A 95 -63.55 -11.47 -70.21
C GLU A 95 -63.79 -12.90 -69.70
N LEU A 96 -62.79 -13.49 -69.02
CA LEU A 96 -62.90 -14.81 -68.39
C LEU A 96 -64.04 -14.88 -67.38
N ILE A 97 -64.15 -13.88 -66.48
CA ILE A 97 -65.21 -13.82 -65.46
C ILE A 97 -66.59 -13.64 -66.12
N ARG A 98 -66.70 -12.86 -67.21
CA ARG A 98 -67.97 -12.63 -67.92
C ARG A 98 -68.48 -13.86 -68.67
N HIS A 99 -67.59 -14.71 -69.16
CA HIS A 99 -67.94 -15.92 -69.91
C HIS A 99 -68.10 -17.17 -69.03
N ALA A 100 -67.60 -17.16 -67.80
CA ALA A 100 -67.77 -18.25 -66.86
C ALA A 100 -69.19 -18.26 -66.23
N PRO A 101 -69.94 -19.38 -66.32
CA PRO A 101 -71.27 -19.50 -65.71
C PRO A 101 -71.29 -19.43 -64.18
N THR A 102 -70.20 -19.85 -63.52
CA THR A 102 -70.11 -19.90 -62.05
C THR A 102 -68.78 -19.32 -61.53
N PRO A 103 -68.75 -18.77 -60.30
CA PRO A 103 -67.52 -18.26 -59.70
C PRO A 103 -66.48 -19.36 -59.44
N ALA A 104 -66.92 -20.61 -59.21
CA ALA A 104 -66.02 -21.75 -59.07
C ALA A 104 -65.33 -22.09 -60.41
N GLU A 105 -66.06 -22.08 -61.53
CA GLU A 105 -65.46 -22.29 -62.86
C GLU A 105 -64.51 -21.14 -63.24
N ALA A 106 -64.88 -19.88 -62.92
CA ALA A 106 -63.99 -18.74 -63.12
C ALA A 106 -62.69 -18.89 -62.31
N LYS A 107 -62.80 -19.30 -61.04
CA LYS A 107 -61.64 -19.54 -60.16
C LYS A 107 -60.72 -20.63 -60.70
N THR A 108 -61.27 -21.77 -61.12
CA THR A 108 -60.49 -22.85 -61.73
C THR A 108 -59.82 -22.41 -63.03
N ALA A 109 -60.51 -21.62 -63.85
CA ALA A 109 -59.96 -21.08 -65.09
C ALA A 109 -58.86 -20.02 -64.85
N LEU A 110 -58.96 -19.20 -63.80
CA LEU A 110 -57.91 -18.26 -63.41
C LEU A 110 -56.62 -18.98 -62.99
N VAL A 111 -56.76 -20.10 -62.26
CA VAL A 111 -55.62 -20.93 -61.79
C VAL A 111 -54.99 -21.73 -62.94
N ALA A 112 -55.80 -22.26 -63.86
CA ALA A 112 -55.32 -23.11 -64.95
C ALA A 112 -54.57 -22.34 -66.06
N ASN A 113 -54.89 -21.05 -66.25
CA ASN A 113 -54.30 -20.24 -67.31
C ASN A 113 -53.05 -19.47 -66.83
N PRO A 114 -52.00 -19.38 -67.66
CA PRO A 114 -50.83 -18.56 -67.36
C PRO A 114 -51.07 -17.07 -67.64
N TRP A 115 -50.46 -16.20 -66.84
CA TRP A 115 -50.61 -14.74 -66.94
C TRP A 115 -49.28 -14.04 -67.28
N GLN A 116 -49.36 -12.89 -67.97
CA GLN A 116 -48.19 -12.07 -68.27
C GLN A 116 -47.82 -11.22 -67.05
N LEU A 117 -46.53 -11.17 -66.68
CA LEU A 117 -46.06 -10.40 -65.52
C LEU A 117 -46.16 -8.88 -65.71
N GLY A 118 -45.98 -8.37 -66.94
CA GLY A 118 -46.05 -6.93 -67.19
C GLY A 118 -45.10 -6.12 -66.28
N ASN A 119 -45.62 -5.11 -65.59
CA ASN A 119 -44.84 -4.20 -64.75
C ASN A 119 -44.22 -4.85 -63.49
N VAL A 120 -44.74 -5.99 -63.03
CA VAL A 120 -44.20 -6.67 -61.84
C VAL A 120 -42.92 -7.46 -62.13
N ALA A 121 -42.63 -7.78 -63.40
CA ALA A 121 -41.40 -8.49 -63.80
C ALA A 121 -40.14 -7.72 -63.38
N ALA A 122 -40.10 -6.41 -63.60
CA ALA A 122 -38.95 -5.56 -63.27
C ALA A 122 -38.77 -5.36 -61.76
N MET A 123 -39.82 -5.55 -60.96
CA MET A 123 -39.76 -5.46 -59.49
C MET A 123 -39.21 -6.75 -58.87
N LEU A 124 -39.62 -7.90 -59.41
CA LEU A 124 -39.14 -9.22 -59.00
C LEU A 124 -37.66 -9.44 -59.33
N GLU A 125 -37.22 -9.00 -60.51
CA GLU A 125 -35.81 -9.09 -60.92
C GLU A 125 -34.87 -8.34 -59.95
N ARG A 126 -35.35 -7.24 -59.32
CA ARG A 126 -34.59 -6.46 -58.34
C ARG A 126 -34.58 -7.09 -56.94
N ALA A 127 -35.65 -7.76 -56.54
CA ALA A 127 -35.78 -8.37 -55.22
C ALA A 127 -35.16 -9.77 -55.12
N GLY A 128 -34.89 -10.41 -56.27
CA GLY A 128 -34.49 -11.80 -56.37
C GLY A 128 -35.71 -12.71 -56.53
N ASP A 129 -35.64 -13.63 -57.50
CA ASP A 129 -36.78 -14.41 -58.02
C ASP A 129 -37.55 -15.20 -56.93
N ASP A 130 -36.90 -15.51 -55.80
CA ASP A 130 -37.46 -16.31 -54.70
C ASP A 130 -37.69 -15.53 -53.38
N ALA A 131 -37.42 -14.22 -53.32
CA ALA A 131 -37.42 -13.49 -52.04
C ALA A 131 -38.83 -13.36 -51.42
N ALA A 132 -39.84 -13.09 -52.24
CA ALA A 132 -41.23 -12.90 -51.80
C ALA A 132 -42.03 -14.20 -51.65
N ARG A 133 -41.49 -15.32 -52.15
CA ARG A 133 -42.15 -16.62 -52.19
C ARG A 133 -42.31 -17.25 -50.79
N PRO A 134 -43.53 -17.61 -50.35
CA PRO A 134 -43.72 -18.37 -49.12
C PRO A 134 -43.09 -19.77 -49.19
N GLU A 135 -42.56 -20.28 -48.08
CA GLU A 135 -41.87 -21.58 -48.02
C GLU A 135 -42.77 -22.79 -48.33
N TRP A 136 -44.07 -22.66 -48.08
CA TRP A 136 -45.05 -23.72 -48.32
C TRP A 136 -45.54 -23.79 -49.77
N LEU A 137 -45.19 -22.80 -50.61
CA LEU A 137 -45.70 -22.70 -51.97
C LEU A 137 -44.99 -23.71 -52.90
N GLU A 138 -45.74 -24.57 -53.56
CA GLU A 138 -45.21 -25.58 -54.49
C GLU A 138 -44.58 -24.94 -55.75
N PRO A 139 -43.45 -25.46 -56.27
CA PRO A 139 -42.73 -24.90 -57.44
C PRO A 139 -43.58 -24.67 -58.70
N GLU A 140 -44.75 -25.29 -58.76
CA GLU A 140 -45.71 -25.18 -59.87
C GLU A 140 -46.41 -23.81 -59.93
N PHE A 141 -46.43 -23.06 -58.82
CA PHE A 141 -47.04 -21.73 -58.71
C PHE A 141 -45.99 -20.61 -58.62
N GLY A 142 -46.37 -19.41 -59.04
CA GLY A 142 -45.48 -18.24 -59.16
C GLY A 142 -44.92 -18.07 -60.58
N VAL A 143 -43.73 -17.46 -60.67
CA VAL A 143 -43.06 -17.21 -61.96
C VAL A 143 -42.46 -18.51 -62.53
N ARG A 144 -42.83 -18.84 -63.76
CA ARG A 144 -42.25 -19.95 -64.53
C ARG A 144 -42.18 -19.58 -66.01
N ASP A 145 -40.99 -19.71 -66.61
CA ASP A 145 -40.76 -19.45 -68.04
C ASP A 145 -41.29 -18.09 -68.53
N GLY A 146 -41.22 -17.05 -67.68
CA GLY A 146 -41.71 -15.70 -68.00
C GLY A 146 -43.22 -15.51 -67.88
N LEU A 147 -43.94 -16.49 -67.32
CA LEU A 147 -45.39 -16.47 -67.07
C LEU A 147 -45.66 -16.62 -65.57
N TYR A 148 -46.80 -16.12 -65.10
CA TYR A 148 -47.23 -16.23 -63.71
C TYR A 148 -48.41 -17.21 -63.55
N TYR A 149 -48.31 -18.12 -62.59
CA TYR A 149 -49.35 -19.09 -62.24
C TYR A 149 -49.93 -18.79 -60.87
N LEU A 150 -51.25 -18.63 -60.81
CA LEU A 150 -51.99 -18.25 -59.61
C LEU A 150 -52.31 -19.46 -58.72
N THR A 151 -52.31 -19.26 -57.41
CA THR A 151 -52.90 -20.23 -56.46
C THR A 151 -54.40 -20.03 -56.28
N GLU A 152 -55.10 -21.02 -55.73
CA GLU A 152 -56.52 -20.88 -55.41
C GLU A 152 -56.82 -19.72 -54.44
N GLN A 153 -55.92 -19.46 -53.49
CA GLN A 153 -56.07 -18.36 -52.54
C GLN A 153 -55.91 -16.99 -53.24
N GLN A 154 -54.96 -16.89 -54.15
CA GLN A 154 -54.75 -15.68 -54.96
C GLN A 154 -55.93 -15.43 -55.91
N ALA A 155 -56.41 -16.47 -56.61
CA ALA A 155 -57.58 -16.37 -57.47
C ALA A 155 -58.83 -15.94 -56.69
N GLN A 156 -59.01 -16.43 -55.46
CA GLN A 156 -60.07 -15.95 -54.58
C GLN A 156 -59.92 -14.46 -54.26
N ALA A 157 -58.72 -14.01 -53.89
CA ALA A 157 -58.45 -12.60 -53.59
C ALA A 157 -58.69 -11.68 -54.79
N ILE A 158 -58.43 -12.16 -56.01
CA ILE A 158 -58.73 -11.45 -57.27
C ILE A 158 -60.24 -11.33 -57.47
N LEU A 159 -61.00 -12.42 -57.26
CA LEU A 159 -62.46 -12.40 -57.39
C LEU A 159 -63.14 -11.50 -56.34
N ASP A 160 -62.52 -11.34 -55.17
CA ASP A 160 -63.00 -10.47 -54.09
C ASP A 160 -62.65 -8.98 -54.32
N LEU A 161 -61.97 -8.63 -55.42
CA LEU A 161 -61.67 -7.24 -55.78
C LEU A 161 -62.95 -6.43 -56.02
N ARG A 162 -62.90 -5.16 -55.63
CA ARG A 162 -63.98 -4.18 -55.84
C ARG A 162 -63.60 -3.20 -56.94
N LEU A 163 -64.59 -2.74 -57.73
CA LEU A 163 -64.38 -1.80 -58.84
C LEU A 163 -63.64 -0.51 -58.44
N GLN A 164 -63.78 -0.06 -57.19
CA GLN A 164 -63.06 1.11 -56.66
C GLN A 164 -61.53 0.95 -56.68
N LYS A 165 -61.03 -0.30 -56.65
CA LYS A 165 -59.61 -0.64 -56.70
C LYS A 165 -59.00 -0.58 -58.10
N LEU A 166 -59.80 -0.30 -59.13
CA LEU A 166 -59.35 -0.15 -60.52
C LEU A 166 -59.04 1.32 -60.90
N THR A 167 -59.08 2.24 -59.93
CA THR A 167 -58.67 3.64 -60.18
C THR A 167 -57.14 3.73 -60.26
N GLY A 168 -56.61 4.67 -61.06
CA GLY A 168 -55.15 4.82 -61.23
C GLY A 168 -54.39 5.06 -59.92
N LEU A 169 -54.98 5.80 -58.97
CA LEU A 169 -54.39 6.05 -57.65
C LEU A 169 -54.30 4.77 -56.78
N GLU A 170 -55.28 3.87 -56.88
CA GLU A 170 -55.24 2.62 -56.11
C GLU A 170 -54.25 1.63 -56.71
N HIS A 171 -54.01 1.69 -58.03
CA HIS A 171 -52.95 0.93 -58.69
C HIS A 171 -51.55 1.34 -58.18
N GLU A 172 -51.27 2.64 -58.16
CA GLU A 172 -49.98 3.16 -57.66
C GLU A 172 -49.77 2.79 -56.19
N LYS A 173 -50.78 2.94 -55.33
CA LYS A 173 -50.69 2.56 -53.91
C LYS A 173 -50.38 1.08 -53.70
N LEU A 174 -50.97 0.18 -54.50
CA LEU A 174 -50.70 -1.26 -54.39
C LEU A 174 -49.28 -1.60 -54.84
N LEU A 175 -48.78 -0.94 -55.88
CA LEU A 175 -47.40 -1.09 -56.33
C LEU A 175 -46.40 -0.54 -55.31
N ASP A 176 -46.69 0.60 -54.70
CA ASP A 176 -45.86 1.18 -53.64
C ASP A 176 -45.87 0.31 -52.38
N GLU A 177 -47.04 -0.20 -51.95
CA GLU A 177 -47.14 -1.15 -50.83
C GLU A 177 -46.35 -2.42 -51.11
N TYR A 178 -46.45 -2.97 -52.34
CA TYR A 178 -45.69 -4.15 -52.73
C TYR A 178 -44.18 -3.88 -52.70
N LYS A 179 -43.72 -2.73 -53.23
CA LYS A 179 -42.32 -2.33 -53.20
C LYS A 179 -41.80 -2.16 -51.78
N GLU A 180 -42.56 -1.51 -50.90
CA GLU A 180 -42.21 -1.34 -49.49
C GLU A 180 -42.06 -2.70 -48.79
N LEU A 181 -42.95 -3.65 -49.07
CA LEU A 181 -42.85 -5.01 -48.53
C LEU A 181 -41.64 -5.77 -49.08
N LEU A 182 -41.27 -5.59 -50.35
CA LEU A 182 -40.05 -6.17 -50.91
C LEU A 182 -38.80 -5.62 -50.21
N ASP A 183 -38.73 -4.31 -50.02
CA ASP A 183 -37.63 -3.66 -49.29
C ASP A 183 -37.58 -4.15 -47.83
N GLN A 184 -38.75 -4.29 -47.19
CA GLN A 184 -38.86 -4.84 -45.83
C GLN A 184 -38.38 -6.30 -45.76
N ILE A 185 -38.81 -7.16 -46.68
CA ILE A 185 -38.39 -8.57 -46.74
C ILE A 185 -36.88 -8.67 -46.97
N ALA A 186 -36.32 -7.84 -47.86
CA ALA A 186 -34.89 -7.80 -48.12
C ALA A 186 -34.08 -7.42 -46.86
N GLU A 187 -34.52 -6.41 -46.10
CA GLU A 187 -33.86 -6.03 -44.84
C GLU A 187 -34.02 -7.11 -43.76
N LEU A 188 -35.20 -7.73 -43.63
CA LEU A 188 -35.42 -8.81 -42.67
C LEU A 188 -34.55 -10.04 -43.00
N LEU A 189 -34.40 -10.41 -44.27
CA LEU A 189 -33.49 -11.46 -44.71
C LEU A 189 -32.03 -11.09 -44.46
N ARG A 190 -31.64 -9.83 -44.69
CA ARG A 190 -30.30 -9.33 -44.37
C ARG A 190 -30.00 -9.42 -42.87
N ILE A 191 -30.94 -9.05 -42.01
CA ILE A 191 -30.83 -9.16 -40.56
C ILE A 191 -30.69 -10.63 -40.12
N LEU A 192 -31.47 -11.55 -40.71
CA LEU A 192 -31.38 -12.97 -40.38
C LEU A 192 -30.11 -13.64 -40.93
N GLY A 193 -29.61 -13.18 -42.08
CA GLY A 193 -28.41 -13.71 -42.73
C GLY A 193 -27.09 -13.22 -42.14
N SER A 194 -27.07 -12.07 -41.46
CA SER A 194 -25.87 -11.49 -40.86
C SER A 194 -26.03 -11.32 -39.35
N ALA A 195 -25.23 -12.08 -38.58
CA ALA A 195 -25.18 -11.93 -37.13
C ALA A 195 -24.70 -10.54 -36.68
N ASP A 196 -23.82 -9.90 -37.48
CA ASP A 196 -23.32 -8.56 -37.20
C ASP A 196 -24.45 -7.52 -37.34
N ARG A 197 -25.26 -7.63 -38.40
CA ARG A 197 -26.42 -6.75 -38.60
C ARG A 197 -27.43 -6.88 -37.45
N LEU A 198 -27.69 -8.09 -36.99
CA LEU A 198 -28.57 -8.32 -35.83
C LEU A 198 -28.00 -7.66 -34.56
N MET A 199 -26.67 -7.71 -34.36
CA MET A 199 -26.02 -7.07 -33.22
C MET A 199 -26.03 -5.54 -33.29
N GLU A 200 -25.95 -4.96 -34.48
CA GLU A 200 -26.15 -3.51 -34.70
C GLU A 200 -27.56 -3.09 -34.27
N VAL A 201 -28.60 -3.81 -34.72
CA VAL A 201 -29.99 -3.54 -34.36
C VAL A 201 -30.18 -3.62 -32.83
N ILE A 202 -29.62 -4.64 -32.17
CA ILE A 202 -29.68 -4.74 -30.71
C ILE A 202 -29.00 -3.54 -30.04
N ARG A 203 -27.86 -3.08 -30.57
CA ARG A 203 -27.15 -1.90 -30.04
C ARG A 203 -28.00 -0.65 -30.19
N GLU A 204 -28.56 -0.40 -31.37
CA GLU A 204 -29.42 0.76 -31.64
C GLU A 204 -30.63 0.78 -30.70
N GLU A 205 -31.30 -0.36 -30.51
CA GLU A 205 -32.41 -0.48 -29.56
C GLU A 205 -31.98 -0.20 -28.11
N LEU A 206 -30.81 -0.69 -27.68
CA LEU A 206 -30.29 -0.45 -26.34
C LEU A 206 -29.90 1.02 -26.12
N GLU A 207 -29.34 1.68 -27.15
CA GLU A 207 -29.00 3.10 -27.11
C GLU A 207 -30.25 3.97 -27.03
N LEU A 208 -31.28 3.62 -27.80
CA LEU A 208 -32.59 4.28 -27.74
C LEU A 208 -33.24 4.14 -26.35
N VAL A 209 -33.21 2.94 -25.77
CA VAL A 209 -33.73 2.72 -24.41
C VAL A 209 -32.93 3.51 -23.38
N ARG A 210 -31.59 3.57 -23.52
CA ARG A 210 -30.74 4.37 -22.64
C ARG A 210 -31.06 5.87 -22.72
N GLU A 211 -31.37 6.38 -23.92
CA GLU A 211 -31.73 7.79 -24.11
C GLU A 211 -33.12 8.10 -23.52
N GLN A 212 -34.10 7.22 -23.74
CA GLN A 212 -35.47 7.42 -23.25
C GLN A 212 -35.58 7.28 -21.73
N PHE A 213 -34.80 6.38 -21.12
CA PHE A 213 -34.93 5.99 -19.71
C PHE A 213 -33.69 6.29 -18.86
N GLY A 214 -32.74 7.08 -19.37
CA GLY A 214 -31.53 7.47 -18.64
C GLY A 214 -31.83 8.45 -17.51
N ASP A 215 -31.22 8.24 -16.34
CA ASP A 215 -31.30 9.15 -15.20
C ASP A 215 -29.92 9.50 -14.63
N LYS A 216 -29.86 10.58 -13.84
CA LYS A 216 -28.63 10.98 -13.15
C LYS A 216 -28.46 10.15 -11.88
N ARG A 217 -27.22 9.74 -11.60
CA ARG A 217 -26.86 9.02 -10.37
C ARG A 217 -27.32 9.78 -9.12
N ARG A 218 -28.00 9.07 -8.21
CA ARG A 218 -28.49 9.62 -6.93
C ARG A 218 -27.52 9.44 -5.76
N THR A 219 -26.80 8.32 -5.74
CA THR A 219 -25.84 7.98 -4.69
C THR A 219 -24.42 8.38 -5.06
N GLU A 220 -23.61 8.74 -4.08
CA GLU A 220 -22.18 8.95 -4.26
C GLU A 220 -21.42 7.76 -3.67
N ILE A 221 -20.39 7.30 -4.37
CA ILE A 221 -19.50 6.23 -3.90
C ILE A 221 -18.16 6.89 -3.61
N THR A 222 -17.87 7.10 -2.34
CA THR A 222 -16.58 7.58 -1.88
C THR A 222 -15.68 6.37 -1.60
N ALA A 223 -14.47 6.36 -2.15
CA ALA A 223 -13.55 5.20 -2.09
C ALA A 223 -12.82 5.02 -0.75
N ASN A 224 -13.25 5.75 0.29
CA ASN A 224 -12.73 5.74 1.65
C ASN A 224 -13.25 4.53 2.46
N SER A 225 -13.16 3.32 1.86
CA SER A 225 -13.51 2.03 2.45
C SER A 225 -12.27 1.23 2.90
N ALA A 226 -11.21 1.91 3.30
CA ALA A 226 -10.37 1.37 4.36
C ALA A 226 -10.77 2.17 5.59
N ASP A 227 -10.98 1.51 6.74
CA ASP A 227 -10.83 2.18 8.01
C ASP A 227 -9.57 3.04 7.89
N ILE A 228 -9.68 4.37 7.96
CA ILE A 228 -8.50 5.23 7.93
C ILE A 228 -7.78 4.95 9.25
N ASN A 229 -6.96 3.91 9.26
CA ASN A 229 -5.89 3.79 10.21
C ASN A 229 -4.92 4.90 9.83
N LEU A 230 -4.57 5.74 10.79
CA LEU A 230 -3.63 6.85 10.59
C LEU A 230 -2.33 6.37 9.91
N GLU A 231 -2.00 5.10 10.11
CA GLU A 231 -0.94 4.33 9.48
C GLU A 231 -0.97 4.39 7.95
N ASP A 232 -2.12 4.22 7.30
CA ASP A 232 -2.21 4.15 5.83
C ASP A 232 -2.08 5.53 5.14
N LEU A 233 -2.13 6.62 5.93
CA LEU A 233 -1.88 7.99 5.45
C LEU A 233 -0.38 8.31 5.39
N ILE A 234 0.45 7.53 6.08
CA ILE A 234 1.88 7.79 6.24
C ILE A 234 2.64 6.95 5.21
N THR A 235 3.54 7.57 4.47
CA THR A 235 4.35 6.85 3.48
C THR A 235 5.41 5.99 4.18
N GLN A 236 5.57 4.77 3.69
CA GLN A 236 6.62 3.87 4.14
C GLN A 236 7.98 4.38 3.59
N GLU A 237 8.81 4.95 4.46
CA GLU A 237 10.12 5.51 4.11
C GLU A 237 11.14 5.17 5.20
N ASP A 238 12.40 5.03 4.80
CA ASP A 238 13.51 4.81 5.72
C ASP A 238 13.96 6.13 6.35
N VAL A 239 13.87 6.17 7.67
CA VAL A 239 14.16 7.36 8.47
C VAL A 239 15.26 7.05 9.48
N VAL A 240 16.02 8.07 9.83
CA VAL A 240 16.96 8.02 10.95
C VAL A 240 16.27 8.55 12.20
N VAL A 241 16.24 7.71 13.24
CA VAL A 241 15.73 8.08 14.57
C VAL A 241 16.92 8.42 15.45
N THR A 242 16.87 9.58 16.08
CA THR A 242 17.91 10.06 16.99
C THR A 242 17.35 10.31 18.37
N LEU A 243 18.04 9.81 19.39
CA LEU A 243 17.80 10.11 20.80
C LEU A 243 18.99 10.91 21.33
N SER A 244 18.74 12.06 21.96
CA SER A 244 19.76 12.87 22.59
C SER A 244 20.02 12.47 24.05
N HIS A 245 21.14 12.92 24.61
CA HIS A 245 21.51 12.65 26.00
C HIS A 245 20.51 13.26 27.00
N GLN A 246 19.96 14.45 26.70
CA GLN A 246 18.87 15.05 27.49
C GLN A 246 17.51 14.34 27.30
N GLY A 247 17.46 13.29 26.48
CA GLY A 247 16.26 12.49 26.26
C GLY A 247 15.30 13.09 25.24
N TYR A 248 15.77 13.96 24.33
CA TYR A 248 14.94 14.38 23.20
C TYR A 248 14.99 13.33 22.08
N VAL A 249 13.83 12.97 21.56
CA VAL A 249 13.69 12.01 20.46
C VAL A 249 13.07 12.70 19.25
N LYS A 250 13.58 12.35 18.07
CA LYS A 250 13.06 12.78 16.76
C LYS A 250 13.41 11.76 15.68
N TYR A 251 12.74 11.86 14.54
CA TYR A 251 13.16 11.22 13.31
C TYR A 251 13.22 12.21 12.15
N GLN A 252 13.99 11.85 11.12
CA GLN A 252 14.10 12.60 9.86
C GLN A 252 14.41 11.62 8.71
N PRO A 253 14.06 11.95 7.46
CA PRO A 253 14.39 11.13 6.29
C PRO A 253 15.90 10.92 6.14
N LEU A 254 16.31 9.73 5.71
CA LEU A 254 17.73 9.43 5.50
C LEU A 254 18.37 10.37 4.46
N SER A 255 17.62 10.73 3.42
CA SER A 255 18.06 11.67 2.36
C SER A 255 18.42 13.06 2.90
N GLU A 256 17.68 13.58 3.89
CA GLU A 256 17.99 14.87 4.52
C GLU A 256 19.22 14.76 5.42
N TYR A 257 19.42 13.60 6.06
CA TYR A 257 20.59 13.34 6.89
C TYR A 257 21.88 13.18 6.07
N GLU A 258 21.82 12.52 4.91
CA GLU A 258 22.99 12.28 4.03
C GLU A 258 23.37 13.46 3.13
N ALA A 259 22.53 14.50 2.99
CA ALA A 259 22.68 15.59 2.01
C ALA A 259 23.97 16.43 2.13
N GLN A 260 24.90 16.11 3.03
CA GLN A 260 26.26 16.62 3.05
C GLN A 260 27.29 15.52 2.72
N ARG A 261 27.59 15.34 1.42
CA ARG A 261 28.98 15.10 0.97
C ARG A 261 29.26 15.42 -0.50
N ARG A 262 29.80 16.63 -0.73
CA ARG A 262 31.05 16.97 -1.46
C ARG A 262 31.18 18.50 -1.50
N GLY A 263 32.22 19.07 -0.86
CA GLY A 263 32.64 20.47 -1.08
C GLY A 263 31.78 21.60 -0.48
N GLY A 264 30.90 21.32 0.48
CA GLY A 264 30.10 22.35 1.15
C GLY A 264 30.80 22.91 2.38
N LYS A 265 31.10 24.21 2.40
CA LYS A 265 31.64 24.92 3.58
C LYS A 265 30.77 24.64 4.81
N GLY A 266 31.35 23.99 5.82
CA GLY A 266 30.71 23.73 7.10
C GLY A 266 30.23 25.04 7.73
N LYS A 267 28.92 25.20 7.89
CA LYS A 267 28.40 26.26 8.75
C LYS A 267 28.83 25.92 10.16
N SER A 268 29.78 26.70 10.68
CA SER A 268 30.24 26.74 12.06
C SER A 268 29.19 26.19 13.02
N ALA A 269 29.46 25.04 13.64
CA ALA A 269 28.76 24.66 14.87
C ALA A 269 28.96 25.82 15.86
N ALA A 270 27.85 26.36 16.34
CA ALA A 270 27.84 27.56 17.15
C ALA A 270 28.56 27.31 18.48
N ARG A 271 29.56 28.13 18.79
CA ARG A 271 30.13 28.27 20.13
C ARG A 271 29.00 28.58 21.12
N ILE A 272 28.56 27.63 21.96
CA ILE A 272 27.87 27.86 23.26
C ILE A 272 27.97 26.57 24.11
N LYS A 273 28.23 26.75 25.41
CA LYS A 273 28.67 25.78 26.44
C LYS A 273 27.64 24.74 26.92
N GLU A 274 26.59 24.41 26.16
CA GLU A 274 25.56 23.45 26.58
C GLU A 274 25.05 22.60 25.41
N GLU A 275 25.94 21.83 24.76
CA GLU A 275 25.51 20.94 23.67
C GLU A 275 24.85 19.66 24.21
N ASP A 276 23.60 19.47 23.82
CA ASP A 276 22.91 18.17 23.84
C ASP A 276 23.34 17.39 22.60
N PHE A 277 23.92 16.20 22.79
CA PHE A 277 24.47 15.36 21.73
C PHE A 277 23.60 14.12 21.51
N ILE A 278 23.76 13.48 20.35
CA ILE A 278 23.04 12.25 20.03
C ILE A 278 23.64 11.09 20.82
N ASP A 279 22.86 10.56 21.75
CA ASP A 279 23.14 9.34 22.50
C ASP A 279 22.95 8.14 21.55
N ARG A 280 21.75 8.00 20.96
CA ARG A 280 21.42 6.86 20.10
C ARG A 280 21.04 7.30 18.69
N LEU A 281 21.58 6.59 17.70
CA LEU A 281 21.17 6.67 16.31
C LEU A 281 20.77 5.27 15.83
N LEU A 282 19.60 5.18 15.20
CA LEU A 282 19.13 3.96 14.55
C LEU A 282 18.43 4.31 13.24
N VAL A 283 18.55 3.42 12.25
CA VAL A 283 17.83 3.51 10.99
C VAL A 283 16.66 2.53 11.07
N ALA A 284 15.47 3.00 10.77
CA ALA A 284 14.24 2.22 10.82
C ALA A 284 13.25 2.77 9.79
N ASN A 285 12.24 1.97 9.47
CA ASN A 285 11.16 2.44 8.63
C ASN A 285 10.09 3.18 9.46
N THR A 286 9.38 4.15 8.87
CA THR A 286 8.27 4.87 9.53
C THR A 286 7.22 3.95 10.16
N HIS A 287 7.02 2.76 9.59
CA HIS A 287 6.04 1.76 10.03
C HIS A 287 6.61 0.73 11.02
N ASP A 288 7.91 0.76 11.28
CA ASP A 288 8.53 -0.18 12.22
C ASP A 288 8.06 0.07 13.65
N HIS A 289 8.11 -0.98 14.46
CA HIS A 289 7.96 -0.85 15.90
C HIS A 289 9.32 -0.55 16.52
N ILE A 290 9.39 0.49 17.35
CA ILE A 290 10.53 0.71 18.23
C ILE A 290 10.18 0.22 19.63
N LEU A 291 11.00 -0.71 20.13
CA LEU A 291 10.88 -1.23 21.50
C LEU A 291 11.82 -0.43 22.41
N CYS A 292 11.23 0.39 23.28
CA CYS A 292 11.95 1.20 24.25
C CYS A 292 11.99 0.46 25.59
N PHE A 293 13.18 0.02 26.00
CA PHE A 293 13.41 -0.68 27.27
C PHE A 293 13.86 0.31 28.34
N SER A 294 13.25 0.26 29.52
CA SER A 294 13.62 1.14 30.63
C SER A 294 14.50 0.48 31.68
N SER A 295 15.21 1.31 32.46
CA SER A 295 16.04 0.90 33.59
C SER A 295 15.26 0.11 34.64
N ARG A 296 13.95 0.36 34.77
CA ARG A 296 13.04 -0.38 35.66
C ARG A 296 12.54 -1.71 35.08
N GLY A 297 13.11 -2.17 33.95
CA GLY A 297 12.79 -3.47 33.37
C GLY A 297 11.43 -3.51 32.67
N ARG A 298 10.88 -2.35 32.29
CA ARG A 298 9.67 -2.25 31.48
C ARG A 298 10.05 -2.11 30.01
N VAL A 299 9.14 -2.49 29.13
CA VAL A 299 9.24 -2.29 27.70
C VAL A 299 8.00 -1.55 27.22
N TYR A 300 8.23 -0.58 26.35
CA TYR A 300 7.19 0.15 25.65
C TYR A 300 7.35 -0.08 24.16
N SER A 301 6.24 -0.10 23.43
CA SER A 301 6.24 -0.19 21.98
C SER A 301 5.53 1.03 21.44
N MET A 302 6.15 1.67 20.47
CA MET A 302 5.55 2.74 19.69
C MET A 302 5.99 2.61 18.24
N LYS A 303 5.21 3.20 17.33
CA LYS A 303 5.57 3.26 15.92
C LYS A 303 6.51 4.44 15.69
N VAL A 304 7.41 4.32 14.71
CA VAL A 304 8.37 5.39 14.41
C VAL A 304 7.66 6.69 14.04
N TYR A 305 6.60 6.63 13.24
CA TYR A 305 5.84 7.83 12.83
C TYR A 305 5.20 8.62 13.99
N GLN A 306 5.05 8.02 15.18
CA GLN A 306 4.49 8.69 16.36
C GLN A 306 5.51 9.63 17.04
N LEU A 307 6.78 9.49 16.71
CA LEU A 307 7.81 10.44 17.09
C LEU A 307 7.61 11.78 16.36
N PRO A 308 8.21 12.88 16.82
CA PRO A 308 8.17 14.13 16.07
C PRO A 308 9.14 14.07 14.88
N GLU A 309 8.62 14.37 13.69
CA GLU A 309 9.47 14.68 12.53
C GLU A 309 10.12 16.05 12.76
N ALA A 310 11.44 16.11 12.66
CA ALA A 310 12.18 17.35 12.88
C ALA A 310 13.53 17.34 12.16
N THR A 311 13.91 18.49 11.60
CA THR A 311 15.18 18.68 10.90
C THR A 311 16.39 18.54 11.85
N ARG A 312 17.60 18.41 11.29
CA ARG A 312 18.85 18.19 12.07
C ARG A 312 19.07 19.23 13.18
N GLY A 313 18.74 20.50 12.94
CA GLY A 313 18.93 21.60 13.90
C GLY A 313 17.84 21.75 14.98
N ALA A 314 16.69 21.08 14.83
CA ALA A 314 15.62 21.14 15.81
C ALA A 314 15.81 20.10 16.92
N ARG A 315 15.44 20.43 18.17
CA ARG A 315 15.68 19.53 19.33
C ARG A 315 14.78 18.28 19.35
N GLY A 316 13.61 18.30 18.74
CA GLY A 316 12.62 17.21 18.85
C GLY A 316 11.73 17.36 20.08
N ARG A 317 11.22 16.25 20.63
CA ARG A 317 10.39 16.26 21.86
C ARG A 317 11.01 15.38 22.95
N PRO A 318 10.88 15.75 24.23
CA PRO A 318 11.31 14.89 25.33
C PRO A 318 10.60 13.52 25.30
N ILE A 319 11.35 12.44 25.42
CA ILE A 319 10.85 11.05 25.39
C ILE A 319 9.88 10.76 26.54
N VAL A 320 10.08 11.42 27.69
CA VAL A 320 9.19 11.37 28.87
C VAL A 320 7.78 11.90 28.59
N ASN A 321 7.59 12.71 27.55
CA ASN A 321 6.26 13.23 27.16
C ASN A 321 5.53 12.27 26.21
N LEU A 322 6.26 11.35 25.58
CA LEU A 322 5.73 10.38 24.62
C LEU A 322 5.43 9.03 25.28
N LEU A 323 6.20 8.68 26.32
CA LEU A 323 6.12 7.41 27.03
C LEU A 323 5.76 7.64 28.50
N PRO A 324 4.90 6.80 29.10
CA PRO A 324 4.51 6.93 30.50
C PRO A 324 5.61 6.39 31.42
N LEU A 325 6.70 7.16 31.56
CA LEU A 325 7.84 6.85 32.40
C LEU A 325 7.59 7.30 33.85
N GLU A 326 7.98 6.45 34.81
CA GLU A 326 7.96 6.80 36.24
C GLU A 326 9.11 7.75 36.59
N GLN A 327 9.07 8.33 37.80
CA GLN A 327 10.16 9.15 38.31
C GLN A 327 11.47 8.33 38.35
N ASP A 328 12.56 8.93 37.86
CA ASP A 328 13.90 8.33 37.73
C ASP A 328 13.97 7.10 36.80
N GLU A 329 12.96 6.86 35.97
CA GLU A 329 12.98 5.84 34.92
C GLU A 329 13.62 6.40 33.64
N ARG A 330 14.76 5.82 33.24
CA ARG A 330 15.46 6.19 31.99
C ARG A 330 15.33 5.08 30.95
N ILE A 331 15.43 5.42 29.68
CA ILE A 331 15.48 4.44 28.59
C ILE A 331 16.90 3.88 28.48
N THR A 332 17.03 2.56 28.61
CA THR A 332 18.28 1.82 28.52
C THR A 332 18.64 1.47 27.07
N ALA A 333 17.65 1.07 26.27
CA ALA A 333 17.86 0.65 24.89
C ALA A 333 16.62 0.89 24.03
N ILE A 334 16.84 1.22 22.76
CA ILE A 334 15.80 1.28 21.72
C ILE A 334 16.19 0.29 20.63
N LEU A 335 15.29 -0.67 20.36
CA LEU A 335 15.49 -1.69 19.34
C LEU A 335 14.44 -1.53 18.24
N PRO A 336 14.83 -1.25 16.98
CA PRO A 336 13.91 -1.24 15.86
C PRO A 336 13.53 -2.68 15.48
N VAL A 337 12.25 -2.89 15.22
CA VAL A 337 11.66 -4.19 14.87
C VAL A 337 10.70 -3.98 13.71
N THR A 338 11.10 -4.46 12.54
CA THR A 338 10.25 -4.50 11.34
C THR A 338 9.21 -5.61 11.45
N GLU A 339 9.65 -6.83 11.75
CA GLU A 339 8.79 -7.99 11.91
C GLU A 339 9.13 -8.77 13.18
N PHE A 340 8.10 -9.30 13.85
CA PHE A 340 8.25 -10.09 15.08
C PHE A 340 8.58 -11.55 14.76
N GLU A 341 9.81 -11.79 14.31
CA GLU A 341 10.33 -13.11 13.92
C GLU A 341 10.50 -14.05 15.12
N GLU A 342 10.07 -15.31 15.02
CA GLU A 342 10.23 -16.32 16.11
C GLU A 342 11.70 -16.69 16.34
N GLY A 343 12.52 -16.61 15.29
CA GLY A 343 13.95 -16.86 15.33
C GLY A 343 14.74 -15.79 16.09
N VAL A 344 14.19 -14.61 16.33
CA VAL A 344 14.88 -13.50 17.01
C VAL A 344 14.48 -13.46 18.49
N LYS A 345 15.47 -13.24 19.35
CA LYS A 345 15.32 -13.16 20.80
C LYS A 345 15.82 -11.80 21.27
N VAL A 346 15.16 -11.26 22.28
CA VAL A 346 15.60 -10.07 23.00
C VAL A 346 16.40 -10.53 24.21
N PHE A 347 17.70 -10.25 24.20
CA PHE A 347 18.59 -10.55 25.31
C PHE A 347 18.77 -9.32 26.19
N MET A 348 18.55 -9.48 27.49
CA MET A 348 18.56 -8.44 28.51
C MET A 348 19.62 -8.78 29.57
N ALA A 349 20.30 -7.76 30.08
CA ALA A 349 21.21 -7.88 31.22
C ALA A 349 20.95 -6.80 32.28
N THR A 350 21.09 -7.19 33.54
CA THR A 350 20.88 -6.33 34.71
C THR A 350 22.20 -6.05 35.44
N ALA A 351 22.20 -5.01 36.28
CA ALA A 351 23.38 -4.58 37.03
C ALA A 351 23.92 -5.66 37.98
N ASN A 352 23.06 -6.49 38.58
CA ASN A 352 23.49 -7.60 39.46
C ASN A 352 24.04 -8.84 38.72
N GLY A 353 24.14 -8.79 37.39
CA GLY A 353 24.66 -9.89 36.57
C GLY A 353 23.61 -10.95 36.21
N THR A 354 22.32 -10.67 36.40
CA THR A 354 21.23 -11.48 35.85
C THR A 354 21.04 -11.16 34.37
N VAL A 355 20.84 -12.20 33.58
CA VAL A 355 20.51 -12.09 32.16
C VAL A 355 19.24 -12.85 31.86
N LYS A 356 18.55 -12.42 30.82
CA LYS A 356 17.30 -13.04 30.38
C LYS A 356 17.21 -12.96 28.87
N LYS A 357 16.69 -14.01 28.24
CA LYS A 357 16.30 -13.95 26.84
C LYS A 357 14.82 -14.27 26.70
N THR A 358 14.14 -13.50 25.86
CA THR A 358 12.70 -13.65 25.58
C THR A 358 12.50 -13.65 24.08
N VAL A 359 11.57 -14.46 23.58
CA VAL A 359 11.27 -14.54 22.15
C VAL A 359 10.63 -13.23 21.70
N LEU A 360 11.03 -12.71 20.54
CA LEU A 360 10.56 -11.42 20.04
C LEU A 360 9.03 -11.37 19.86
N THR A 361 8.40 -12.51 19.51
CA THR A 361 6.94 -12.64 19.38
C THR A 361 6.15 -12.32 20.65
N GLU A 362 6.74 -12.44 21.84
CA GLU A 362 6.07 -12.02 23.09
C GLU A 362 5.82 -10.51 23.17
N PHE A 363 6.47 -9.73 22.31
CA PHE A 363 6.36 -8.27 22.21
C PHE A 363 5.44 -7.78 21.08
N ASN A 364 4.81 -8.67 20.32
CA ASN A 364 3.96 -8.30 19.17
C ASN A 364 2.79 -7.40 19.58
N ARG A 365 2.07 -7.74 20.66
CA ARG A 365 0.90 -6.99 21.13
C ARG A 365 1.20 -6.23 22.42
N LEU A 366 1.97 -5.15 22.32
CA LEU A 366 2.18 -4.22 23.42
C LEU A 366 1.14 -3.09 23.41
N ARG A 367 0.64 -2.75 24.61
CA ARG A 367 -0.16 -1.53 24.83
C ARG A 367 0.79 -0.35 25.01
N THR A 368 0.31 0.87 24.76
CA THR A 368 1.07 2.11 25.00
C THR A 368 1.51 2.28 26.46
N ALA A 369 0.76 1.72 27.42
CA ALA A 369 1.14 1.68 28.83
C ALA A 369 2.39 0.83 29.13
N GLY A 370 2.90 0.08 28.14
CA GLY A 370 4.02 -0.83 28.27
C GLY A 370 3.69 -2.13 28.99
N LYS A 371 4.70 -2.98 29.12
CA LYS A 371 4.65 -4.29 29.78
C LYS A 371 5.95 -4.51 30.56
N VAL A 372 5.91 -5.35 31.60
CA VAL A 372 7.13 -5.80 32.28
C VAL A 372 7.93 -6.69 31.33
N ALA A 373 9.18 -6.32 31.03
CA ALA A 373 10.09 -7.12 30.21
C ALA A 373 10.85 -8.15 31.06
N ILE A 374 11.29 -7.73 32.25
CA ILE A 374 12.05 -8.51 33.22
C ILE A 374 11.63 -8.14 34.63
N LYS A 375 11.48 -9.15 35.50
CA LYS A 375 11.21 -8.91 36.92
C LYS A 375 12.52 -8.62 37.64
N LEU A 376 12.77 -7.35 37.95
CA LEU A 376 13.93 -6.92 38.72
C LEU A 376 13.73 -7.19 40.22
N VAL A 377 14.82 -7.48 40.91
CA VAL A 377 14.87 -7.51 42.39
C VAL A 377 15.10 -6.09 42.91
N GLU A 378 14.85 -5.87 44.20
CA GLU A 378 15.06 -4.56 44.82
C GLU A 378 16.53 -4.13 44.68
N GLY A 379 16.75 -2.90 44.20
CA GLY A 379 18.08 -2.34 43.94
C GLY A 379 18.75 -2.81 42.63
N ASP A 380 18.06 -3.59 41.79
CA ASP A 380 18.56 -3.99 40.46
C ASP A 380 17.99 -3.08 39.35
N GLU A 381 18.77 -2.90 38.29
CA GLU A 381 18.38 -2.11 37.12
C GLU A 381 18.77 -2.81 35.82
N LEU A 382 18.01 -2.56 34.76
CA LEU A 382 18.31 -3.05 33.41
C LEU A 382 19.39 -2.17 32.77
N ILE A 383 20.54 -2.75 32.44
CA ILE A 383 21.71 -2.02 31.93
C ILE A 383 21.92 -2.15 30.43
N GLY A 384 21.33 -3.17 29.80
CA GLY A 384 21.60 -3.43 28.38
C GLY A 384 20.62 -4.42 27.78
N VAL A 385 20.26 -4.15 26.54
CA VAL A 385 19.36 -4.99 25.74
C VAL A 385 19.87 -5.03 24.31
N ASP A 386 19.90 -6.21 23.71
CA ASP A 386 20.29 -6.41 22.31
C ASP A 386 19.48 -7.59 21.71
N LEU A 387 19.40 -7.65 20.38
CA LEU A 387 18.76 -8.73 19.63
C LEU A 387 19.74 -9.86 19.36
N THR A 388 19.34 -11.09 19.62
CA THR A 388 20.15 -12.29 19.37
C THR A 388 19.37 -13.31 18.54
N SER A 389 20.07 -14.01 17.65
CA SER A 389 19.49 -14.90 16.63
C SER A 389 19.55 -16.39 17.00
N GLY A 390 20.34 -16.77 18.02
CA GLY A 390 20.44 -18.16 18.51
C GLY A 390 21.87 -18.67 18.66
N GLU A 391 22.72 -18.32 17.69
CA GLU A 391 24.14 -18.72 17.68
C GLU A 391 25.08 -17.62 18.19
N ASP A 392 24.53 -16.45 18.48
CA ASP A 392 25.29 -15.31 18.97
C ASP A 392 25.91 -15.60 20.34
N GLU A 393 27.03 -14.94 20.59
CA GLU A 393 27.67 -14.89 21.89
C GLU A 393 27.28 -13.60 22.62
N VAL A 394 27.38 -13.62 23.93
CA VAL A 394 27.12 -12.45 24.76
C VAL A 394 28.30 -12.20 25.68
N MET A 395 28.65 -10.92 25.84
CA MET A 395 29.71 -10.45 26.70
C MET A 395 29.15 -9.49 27.74
N LEU A 396 29.48 -9.73 29.01
CA LEU A 396 29.13 -8.84 30.12
C LEU A 396 30.40 -8.31 30.76
N PHE A 397 30.46 -7.00 30.95
CA PHE A 397 31.59 -6.29 31.56
C PHE A 397 31.20 -5.75 32.92
N SER A 398 32.07 -5.89 33.91
CA SER A 398 31.86 -5.37 35.27
C SER A 398 32.73 -4.16 35.58
N ALA A 399 32.35 -3.41 36.62
CA ALA A 399 33.06 -2.24 37.11
C ALA A 399 34.50 -2.58 37.59
N GLU A 400 34.69 -3.76 38.17
CA GLU A 400 36.00 -4.31 38.56
C GLU A 400 36.83 -4.86 37.38
N GLY A 401 36.43 -4.57 36.14
CA GLY A 401 37.15 -4.97 34.94
C GLY A 401 37.10 -6.47 34.64
N LYS A 402 36.09 -7.19 35.14
CA LYS A 402 35.82 -8.58 34.77
C LYS A 402 34.98 -8.65 33.51
N VAL A 403 35.18 -9.71 32.73
CA VAL A 403 34.37 -10.02 31.55
C VAL A 403 34.06 -11.51 31.48
N VAL A 404 32.82 -11.84 31.17
CA VAL A 404 32.43 -13.20 30.78
C VAL A 404 31.93 -13.18 29.34
N ARG A 405 32.31 -14.20 28.56
CA ARG A 405 31.87 -14.41 27.19
C ARG A 405 31.33 -15.82 27.05
N PHE A 406 30.09 -15.98 26.63
CA PHE A 406 29.44 -17.29 26.48
C PHE A 406 28.39 -17.28 25.37
N LYS A 407 28.05 -18.46 24.84
CA LYS A 407 27.00 -18.62 23.82
C LYS A 407 25.60 -18.42 24.40
N GLU A 408 24.74 -17.72 23.68
CA GLU A 408 23.37 -17.43 24.13
C GLU A 408 22.48 -18.69 24.22
N SER A 409 22.83 -19.76 23.50
CA SER A 409 22.19 -21.08 23.58
C SER A 409 22.29 -21.74 24.97
N SER A 410 23.24 -21.32 25.80
CA SER A 410 23.37 -21.79 27.19
C SER A 410 22.36 -21.17 28.16
N VAL A 411 21.61 -20.17 27.70
CA VAL A 411 20.50 -19.53 28.40
C VAL A 411 19.21 -19.97 27.70
N ARG A 412 18.17 -20.38 28.44
CA ARG A 412 16.87 -20.73 27.84
C ARG A 412 16.01 -19.48 27.69
N ALA A 413 15.15 -19.45 26.67
CA ALA A 413 14.13 -18.41 26.56
C ALA A 413 13.11 -18.54 27.69
N MET A 414 12.71 -17.41 28.27
CA MET A 414 11.75 -17.33 29.37
C MET A 414 10.76 -16.19 29.12
N GLY A 415 9.54 -16.35 29.62
CA GLY A 415 8.49 -15.35 29.42
C GLY A 415 8.72 -14.04 30.19
N CYS A 416 8.06 -12.96 29.75
CA CYS A 416 8.15 -11.60 30.30
C CYS A 416 8.10 -11.48 31.84
N ASN A 417 7.26 -12.24 32.55
CA ASN A 417 7.05 -12.10 34.00
C ASN A 417 8.08 -12.83 34.89
N THR A 418 9.21 -13.25 34.32
CA THR A 418 10.27 -13.99 35.03
C THR A 418 11.52 -13.14 35.24
N THR A 419 12.34 -13.53 36.22
CA THR A 419 13.57 -12.83 36.63
C THR A 419 14.75 -13.08 35.68
N GLY A 420 14.93 -14.31 35.18
CA GLY A 420 16.07 -14.69 34.34
C GLY A 420 17.05 -15.63 35.04
N VAL A 421 18.26 -15.73 34.51
CA VAL A 421 19.35 -16.60 35.01
C VAL A 421 20.62 -15.80 35.20
N ARG A 422 21.54 -16.24 36.04
CA ARG A 422 22.82 -15.56 36.23
C ARG A 422 23.72 -15.70 34.99
N GLY A 423 24.22 -14.57 34.47
CA GLY A 423 25.14 -14.47 33.34
C GLY A 423 26.60 -14.37 33.78
N ILE A 424 26.90 -13.53 34.78
CA ILE A 424 28.23 -13.35 35.36
C ILE A 424 28.19 -13.48 36.89
N ARG A 425 29.26 -13.98 37.50
CA ARG A 425 29.40 -13.98 38.95
C ARG A 425 30.23 -12.77 39.39
N LEU A 426 29.57 -11.83 40.04
CA LEU A 426 30.17 -10.60 40.55
C LEU A 426 30.79 -10.80 41.95
N GLY A 427 31.76 -9.94 42.28
CA GLY A 427 32.29 -9.80 43.63
C GLY A 427 31.37 -8.97 44.54
N GLU A 428 31.80 -8.74 45.78
CA GLU A 428 31.10 -7.82 46.68
C GLU A 428 31.28 -6.38 46.20
N GLY A 429 30.18 -5.63 46.04
CA GLY A 429 30.20 -4.25 45.53
C GLY A 429 30.37 -4.09 44.01
N ASP A 430 30.66 -5.17 43.27
CA ASP A 430 30.82 -5.13 41.81
C ASP A 430 29.45 -5.20 41.09
N LYS A 431 29.36 -4.54 39.94
CA LYS A 431 28.15 -4.48 39.11
C LYS A 431 28.48 -4.58 37.63
N VAL A 432 27.53 -5.06 36.82
CA VAL A 432 27.63 -5.03 35.36
C VAL A 432 27.45 -3.61 34.86
N VAL A 433 28.34 -3.17 33.97
CA VAL A 433 28.33 -1.84 33.37
C VAL A 433 27.97 -1.85 31.89
N SER A 434 28.24 -2.94 31.17
CA SER A 434 27.95 -3.02 29.73
C SER A 434 27.66 -4.44 29.28
N LEU A 435 26.79 -4.52 28.27
CA LEU A 435 26.48 -5.71 27.49
C LEU A 435 26.96 -5.49 26.07
N ILE A 436 27.66 -6.47 25.50
CA ILE A 436 28.08 -6.45 24.10
C ILE A 436 27.74 -7.80 23.47
N VAL A 437 27.09 -7.78 22.32
CA VAL A 437 26.94 -8.93 21.43
C VAL A 437 28.01 -8.78 20.33
N PRO A 438 29.12 -9.52 20.37
CA PRO A 438 30.21 -9.37 19.41
C PRO A 438 29.74 -9.76 18.01
N ARG A 439 29.72 -8.78 17.09
CA ARG A 439 29.44 -8.98 15.66
C ARG A 439 30.63 -8.51 14.84
N GLY A 440 31.10 -9.32 13.90
CA GLY A 440 32.30 -8.99 13.10
C GLY A 440 33.60 -9.07 13.90
N ASP A 441 34.61 -8.31 13.45
CA ASP A 441 35.99 -8.31 13.94
C ASP A 441 36.41 -7.03 14.68
N GLY A 442 35.50 -6.05 14.79
CA GLY A 442 35.72 -4.80 15.53
C GLY A 442 36.23 -5.02 16.96
N ALA A 443 37.15 -4.16 17.41
CA ALA A 443 37.78 -4.25 18.72
C ALA A 443 36.83 -3.81 19.84
N ILE A 444 37.05 -4.34 21.04
CA ILE A 444 36.37 -3.85 22.25
C ILE A 444 37.16 -2.70 22.82
N LEU A 445 36.52 -1.53 22.90
CA LEU A 445 37.05 -0.37 23.60
C LEU A 445 36.45 -0.30 25.00
N THR A 446 37.30 -0.20 26.01
CA THR A 446 36.88 -0.01 27.41
C THR A 446 37.47 1.28 27.95
N ALA A 447 36.70 1.99 28.77
CA ALA A 447 37.15 3.20 29.46
C ALA A 447 36.87 3.12 30.97
N THR A 448 37.71 3.78 31.76
CA THR A 448 37.62 3.86 33.22
C THR A 448 37.38 5.29 33.69
N GLN A 449 37.01 5.45 34.96
CA GLN A 449 36.59 6.72 35.54
C GLN A 449 37.64 7.82 35.42
N ASN A 450 38.93 7.52 35.59
CA ASN A 450 40.00 8.52 35.49
C ASN A 450 40.53 8.70 34.05
N GLY A 451 39.71 8.47 33.03
CA GLY A 451 40.06 8.76 31.64
C GLY A 451 41.07 7.81 30.99
N TYR A 452 41.30 6.62 31.59
CA TYR A 452 42.14 5.58 30.99
C TYR A 452 41.31 4.56 30.23
N GLY A 453 41.93 3.88 29.27
CA GLY A 453 41.22 2.93 28.44
C GLY A 453 42.08 2.35 27.34
N LYS A 454 41.48 1.47 26.56
CA LYS A 454 42.21 0.71 25.53
C LYS A 454 41.27 0.02 24.56
N ARG A 455 41.84 -0.37 23.42
CA ARG A 455 41.21 -1.28 22.46
C ARG A 455 41.83 -2.67 22.57
N THR A 456 41.00 -3.69 22.56
CA THR A 456 41.46 -5.08 22.57
C THR A 456 40.63 -5.90 21.57
N ALA A 457 41.30 -6.67 20.72
CA ALA A 457 40.64 -7.49 19.71
C ALA A 457 39.67 -8.50 20.34
N VAL A 458 38.51 -8.70 19.72
CA VAL A 458 37.50 -9.66 20.18
C VAL A 458 38.03 -11.09 20.27
N ALA A 459 38.98 -11.46 19.40
CA ALA A 459 39.60 -12.79 19.39
C ALA A 459 40.40 -13.10 20.67
N GLU A 460 40.88 -12.08 21.39
CA GLU A 460 41.64 -12.29 22.61
C GLU A 460 40.74 -12.66 23.80
N TYR A 461 39.44 -12.34 23.74
CA TYR A 461 38.47 -12.65 24.79
C TYR A 461 38.07 -14.13 24.72
N PRO A 462 38.50 -14.97 25.70
CA PRO A 462 38.24 -16.40 25.66
C PRO A 462 36.77 -16.69 25.95
N THR A 463 36.15 -17.53 25.14
CA THR A 463 34.81 -18.08 25.42
C THR A 463 34.90 -19.04 26.62
N LYS A 464 34.14 -18.73 27.68
CA LYS A 464 34.06 -19.52 28.93
C LYS A 464 32.62 -19.90 29.21
N SER A 465 32.42 -20.73 30.24
CA SER A 465 31.07 -21.04 30.72
C SER A 465 30.41 -19.80 31.34
N ARG A 466 29.09 -19.70 31.19
CA ARG A 466 28.27 -18.68 31.88
C ARG A 466 28.35 -18.81 33.39
N ALA A 467 27.97 -17.75 34.11
CA ALA A 467 27.94 -17.67 35.58
C ALA A 467 29.29 -17.92 36.26
N THR A 468 30.40 -17.77 35.53
CA THR A 468 31.76 -17.80 36.08
C THR A 468 32.18 -16.40 36.55
N LYS A 469 33.30 -16.29 37.27
CA LYS A 469 33.87 -15.01 37.73
C LYS A 469 34.39 -14.12 36.59
N GLY A 470 34.42 -14.63 35.36
CA GLY A 470 35.02 -13.93 34.22
C GLY A 470 36.56 -13.89 34.25
N VAL A 471 37.13 -13.40 33.17
CA VAL A 471 38.55 -13.09 33.04
C VAL A 471 38.77 -11.58 33.17
N ILE A 472 40.01 -11.14 33.32
CA ILE A 472 40.33 -9.71 33.35
C ILE A 472 40.21 -9.14 31.94
N SER A 473 39.39 -8.09 31.80
CA SER A 473 39.25 -7.27 30.58
C SER A 473 40.20 -6.08 30.59
N ILE A 474 40.35 -5.44 31.75
CA ILE A 474 41.26 -4.33 32.04
C ILE A 474 41.66 -4.41 33.52
N LYS A 475 42.90 -4.04 33.84
CA LYS A 475 43.36 -4.04 35.23
C LYS A 475 42.91 -2.75 35.93
N VAL A 476 41.91 -2.87 36.81
CA VAL A 476 41.47 -1.78 37.68
C VAL A 476 42.52 -1.53 38.77
N THR A 477 42.91 -0.26 38.94
CA THR A 477 43.81 0.24 39.98
C THR A 477 43.31 1.59 40.46
N GLU A 478 43.76 2.08 41.62
CA GLU A 478 43.40 3.42 42.13
C GLU A 478 43.71 4.53 41.10
N ARG A 479 44.76 4.36 40.30
CA ARG A 479 45.10 5.28 39.20
C ARG A 479 44.06 5.29 38.07
N ASN A 480 43.53 4.11 37.72
CA ASN A 480 42.61 3.95 36.59
C ASN A 480 41.16 4.30 36.98
N GLY A 481 40.77 3.96 38.20
CA GLY A 481 39.39 3.95 38.64
C GLY A 481 38.58 2.78 38.08
N LEU A 482 37.30 2.71 38.45
CA LEU A 482 36.40 1.65 38.00
C LEU A 482 36.11 1.77 36.50
N VAL A 483 35.71 0.66 35.88
CA VAL A 483 35.27 0.66 34.48
C VAL A 483 33.93 1.38 34.36
N VAL A 484 33.85 2.34 33.45
CA VAL A 484 32.63 3.10 33.14
C VAL A 484 31.79 2.33 32.13
N GLY A 485 32.42 1.81 31.09
CA GLY A 485 31.74 1.07 30.05
C GLY A 485 32.69 0.38 29.07
N ALA A 486 32.08 -0.44 28.22
CA ALA A 486 32.73 -1.07 27.09
C ALA A 486 31.80 -1.01 25.87
N VAL A 487 32.37 -0.74 24.70
CA VAL A 487 31.65 -0.71 23.43
C VAL A 487 32.49 -1.35 22.33
N GLN A 488 31.85 -2.04 21.40
CA GLN A 488 32.52 -2.56 20.21
C GLN A 488 32.64 -1.43 19.17
N VAL A 489 33.83 -1.24 18.65
CA VAL A 489 34.17 -0.20 17.67
C VAL A 489 35.03 -0.77 16.56
N ASP A 490 34.78 -0.29 15.35
CA ASP A 490 35.62 -0.52 14.17
C ASP A 490 36.75 0.51 14.12
N ASP A 491 37.79 0.29 13.29
CA ASP A 491 38.97 1.16 13.26
C ASP A 491 38.69 2.60 12.76
N CYS A 492 37.58 2.80 12.06
CA CYS A 492 37.13 4.09 11.54
C CYS A 492 36.09 4.79 12.42
N ASP A 493 35.67 4.17 13.52
CA ASP A 493 34.67 4.75 14.41
C ASP A 493 35.24 5.90 15.27
N GLN A 494 34.35 6.65 15.90
CA GLN A 494 34.68 7.61 16.95
C GLN A 494 34.01 7.22 18.26
N ILE A 495 34.59 7.66 19.37
CA ILE A 495 33.97 7.56 20.69
C ILE A 495 33.76 8.93 21.30
N MET A 496 32.70 9.03 22.09
CA MET A 496 32.42 10.15 22.95
C MET A 496 32.57 9.71 24.41
N MET A 497 33.24 10.55 25.19
CA MET A 497 33.28 10.44 26.65
C MET A 497 32.69 11.71 27.26
N ILE A 498 31.95 11.53 28.35
CA ILE A 498 31.38 12.62 29.14
C ILE A 498 31.86 12.49 30.58
N THR A 499 32.25 13.61 31.19
CA THR A 499 32.57 13.69 32.61
C THR A 499 31.40 14.20 33.45
N ASP A 500 31.46 14.01 34.76
CA ASP A 500 30.49 14.57 35.72
C ASP A 500 30.44 16.10 35.71
N ALA A 501 31.54 16.77 35.34
CA ALA A 501 31.58 18.21 35.10
C ALA A 501 30.89 18.66 33.79
N GLY A 502 30.50 17.71 32.93
CA GLY A 502 29.89 17.97 31.63
C GLY A 502 30.90 18.20 30.51
N THR A 503 32.19 17.88 30.72
CA THR A 503 33.21 17.94 29.67
C THR A 503 32.96 16.83 28.67
N LEU A 504 32.74 17.19 27.41
CA LEU A 504 32.54 16.27 26.29
C LEU A 504 33.82 16.17 25.46
N VAL A 505 34.32 14.96 25.28
CA VAL A 505 35.51 14.70 24.46
C VAL A 505 35.20 13.66 23.39
N ARG A 506 35.37 14.06 22.14
CA ARG A 506 35.37 13.15 20.98
C ARG A 506 36.79 12.73 20.67
N THR A 507 37.00 11.43 20.46
CA THR A 507 38.32 10.89 20.11
C THR A 507 38.15 9.84 19.02
N ARG A 508 39.01 9.88 18.01
CA ARG A 508 39.06 8.85 16.97
C ARG A 508 39.62 7.57 17.58
N VAL A 509 38.99 6.44 17.28
CA VAL A 509 39.43 5.16 17.83
C VAL A 509 40.83 4.76 17.31
N SER A 510 41.19 5.19 16.11
CA SER A 510 42.51 4.96 15.49
C SER A 510 43.68 5.50 16.33
N GLU A 511 43.46 6.55 17.12
CA GLU A 511 44.47 7.15 18.01
C GLU A 511 44.69 6.34 19.30
N ILE A 512 43.79 5.39 19.59
CA ILE A 512 43.85 4.58 20.80
C ILE A 512 44.60 3.28 20.51
N SER A 513 45.67 3.03 21.26
CA SER A 513 46.50 1.84 21.09
C SER A 513 45.72 0.53 21.28
N ILE A 514 45.96 -0.41 20.36
CA ILE A 514 45.49 -1.79 20.48
C ILE A 514 46.46 -2.55 21.39
N VAL A 515 45.97 -3.01 22.54
CA VAL A 515 46.77 -3.72 23.54
C VAL A 515 46.00 -4.91 24.11
N GLY A 516 46.75 -5.82 24.74
CA GLY A 516 46.18 -7.03 25.34
C GLY A 516 45.14 -6.75 26.42
N ARG A 517 44.36 -7.77 26.78
CA ARG A 517 43.31 -7.67 27.81
C ARG A 517 43.86 -7.27 29.17
N ASN A 518 44.86 -7.99 29.68
CA ASN A 518 45.39 -7.76 31.02
C ASN A 518 46.44 -6.63 31.04
N THR A 519 46.03 -5.42 30.64
CA THR A 519 46.83 -4.21 30.64
C THR A 519 46.05 -3.06 31.30
N GLN A 520 46.74 -1.97 31.63
CA GLN A 520 46.12 -0.77 32.23
C GLN A 520 45.51 0.20 31.20
N GLY A 521 45.89 0.07 29.93
CA GLY A 521 45.49 1.01 28.89
C GLY A 521 46.31 2.29 28.85
N VAL A 522 45.94 3.17 27.92
CA VAL A 522 46.53 4.49 27.68
C VAL A 522 45.60 5.58 28.20
N ILE A 523 46.09 6.80 28.27
CA ILE A 523 45.27 7.97 28.59
C ILE A 523 44.41 8.28 27.36
N LEU A 524 43.09 8.30 27.53
CA LEU A 524 42.16 8.80 26.52
C LEU A 524 41.92 10.28 26.74
N ILE A 525 41.65 10.67 27.99
CA ILE A 525 41.45 12.07 28.39
C ILE A 525 42.19 12.35 29.69
N ARG A 526 42.57 13.61 29.89
CA ARG A 526 43.07 14.10 31.17
C ARG A 526 41.86 14.50 32.01
N THR A 527 41.70 13.91 33.18
CA THR A 527 40.73 14.32 34.20
C THR A 527 41.42 15.09 35.32
N ALA A 528 40.73 16.08 35.89
CA ALA A 528 41.13 16.73 37.13
C ALA A 528 40.96 15.79 38.34
N GLU A 529 41.47 16.16 39.52
CA GLU A 529 41.40 15.31 40.73
C GLU A 529 39.96 15.02 41.19
N ASP A 530 39.02 15.95 40.93
CA ASP A 530 37.60 15.85 41.31
C ASP A 530 36.67 15.56 40.11
N GLU A 531 37.21 15.20 38.94
CA GLU A 531 36.43 14.98 37.71
C GLU A 531 36.54 13.52 37.26
N ASN A 532 35.40 12.88 36.99
CA ASN A 532 35.33 11.50 36.57
C ASN A 532 34.56 11.33 35.26
N VAL A 533 35.00 10.40 34.43
CA VAL A 533 34.22 9.92 33.28
C VAL A 533 32.99 9.17 33.78
N VAL A 534 31.81 9.58 33.33
CA VAL A 534 30.51 8.99 33.69
C VAL A 534 29.82 8.29 32.53
N GLY A 535 30.25 8.53 31.29
CA GLY A 535 29.68 7.88 30.11
C GLY A 535 30.71 7.61 29.02
N LEU A 536 30.49 6.50 28.31
CA LEU A 536 31.24 6.09 27.12
C LEU A 536 30.25 5.66 26.05
N GLN A 537 30.37 6.22 24.85
CA GLN A 537 29.48 5.89 23.75
C GLN A 537 30.20 5.90 22.41
N ARG A 538 29.82 4.96 21.53
CA ARG A 538 30.25 4.98 20.13
C ARG A 538 29.44 6.02 19.37
N VAL A 539 30.12 6.89 18.64
CA VAL A 539 29.51 7.84 17.71
C VAL A 539 29.46 7.18 16.33
N ALA A 540 28.27 7.08 15.75
CA ALA A 540 28.04 6.42 14.46
C ALA A 540 28.22 7.35 13.24
N GLU A 541 28.83 8.52 13.43
CA GLU A 541 28.95 9.55 12.39
C GLU A 541 30.35 9.51 11.74
N PRO A 542 30.45 9.37 10.40
CA PRO A 542 31.71 9.59 9.70
C PRO A 542 31.94 11.09 9.50
N VAL A 543 33.06 11.62 10.02
CA VAL A 543 33.48 13.02 9.78
C VAL A 543 34.84 13.04 9.09
N ASP A 544 35.02 13.94 8.12
CA ASP A 544 36.27 14.14 7.36
C ASP A 544 37.36 14.81 8.23
N GLU A 545 38.63 14.61 7.87
CA GLU A 545 39.84 14.87 8.66
C GLU A 545 40.13 16.34 9.03
N GLU A 546 39.37 17.33 8.55
CA GLU A 546 39.68 18.76 8.71
C GLU A 546 39.10 19.42 9.99
N ASP A 547 38.25 18.75 10.77
CA ASP A 547 37.55 19.37 11.92
C ASP A 547 38.31 19.31 13.27
N LEU A 548 39.49 18.68 13.35
CA LEU A 548 40.16 18.36 14.63
C LEU A 548 41.24 19.35 15.10
N ASP A 549 41.71 20.27 14.26
CA ASP A 549 42.87 21.12 14.59
C ASP A 549 42.55 22.40 15.39
N THR A 550 41.34 22.55 15.95
CA THR A 550 40.94 23.80 16.64
C THR A 550 40.90 23.74 18.16
N ILE A 551 41.36 22.65 18.78
CA ILE A 551 41.41 22.51 20.24
C ILE A 551 42.83 22.15 20.69
N ASP A 552 43.76 23.10 20.54
CA ASP A 552 44.94 23.11 21.40
C ASP A 552 45.12 24.51 22.01
N GLY A 553 44.82 24.60 23.31
CA GLY A 553 45.03 25.78 24.11
C GLY A 553 46.52 25.92 24.43
N SER A 554 47.23 26.68 23.62
CA SER A 554 48.57 27.14 23.99
C SER A 554 48.46 28.32 24.96
N ALA A 555 49.11 28.15 26.10
CA ALA A 555 49.27 29.16 27.14
C ALA A 555 49.97 30.42 26.58
N ALA A 556 49.45 31.58 26.96
CA ALA A 556 50.11 32.86 26.73
C ALA A 556 51.35 32.96 27.63
N GLU A 557 52.53 32.86 27.02
CA GLU A 557 53.72 33.59 27.46
C GLU A 557 53.94 34.73 26.47
N GLY A 558 54.07 35.95 26.99
CA GLY A 558 54.14 37.16 26.20
C GLY A 558 55.49 37.36 25.51
N ASP A 559 55.48 38.19 24.48
CA ASP A 559 56.45 39.27 24.40
C ASP A 559 55.86 40.42 23.57
N ASP A 560 56.02 41.62 24.11
CA ASP A 560 55.75 42.90 23.46
C ASP A 560 56.71 43.08 22.29
N GLU A 561 56.22 43.45 21.10
CA GLU A 561 56.99 44.31 20.22
C GLU A 561 56.09 45.24 19.41
N ILE A 562 56.28 46.52 19.72
CA ILE A 562 55.64 47.72 19.21
C ILE A 562 56.04 47.94 17.75
N ALA A 563 55.06 48.25 16.88
CA ALA A 563 55.30 48.92 15.61
C ALA A 563 54.48 50.21 15.55
N PRO A 564 55.05 51.33 15.06
CA PRO A 564 54.48 52.66 15.29
C PRO A 564 53.49 53.09 14.21
N GLU A 565 52.60 53.99 14.63
CA GLU A 565 51.73 54.82 13.80
C GLU A 565 52.53 55.64 12.78
N VAL A 566 51.98 55.76 11.57
CA VAL A 566 52.15 56.95 10.73
C VAL A 566 50.79 57.28 10.11
N ASP A 567 50.21 58.38 10.59
CA ASP A 567 49.16 59.17 9.95
C ASP A 567 49.61 59.69 8.58
N VAL A 568 48.72 59.69 7.58
CA VAL A 568 48.54 60.86 6.69
C VAL A 568 47.08 60.93 6.23
N ASP A 569 46.54 62.14 6.38
CA ASP A 569 45.22 62.67 6.08
C ASP A 569 44.73 62.56 4.62
N ASP A 570 43.40 62.71 4.53
CA ASP A 570 42.58 63.46 3.55
C ASP A 570 42.52 63.03 2.06
N GLU A 571 41.30 62.62 1.71
CA GLU A 571 40.46 63.04 0.57
C GLU A 571 40.99 64.17 -0.35
N PRO A 572 40.63 64.19 -1.67
CA PRO A 572 39.22 64.22 -2.08
C PRO A 572 38.82 63.59 -3.44
N GLU A 573 37.49 63.42 -3.54
CA GLU A 573 36.57 63.65 -4.68
C GLU A 573 36.74 63.00 -6.07
N GLU A 574 35.58 62.50 -6.53
CA GLU A 574 35.02 62.45 -7.90
C GLU A 574 35.65 61.53 -8.95
N GLU A 575 34.96 60.43 -9.30
CA GLU A 575 33.87 60.36 -10.32
C GLU A 575 32.99 59.10 -10.12
#